data_AF-S0BBS9-F1
#
_entry.id   AF-S0BBS9-F1
#
_cell.length_a   1.000
_cell.length_b   1.000
_cell.length_c   1.000
_cell.angle_alpha   90.00
_cell.angle_beta   90.00
_cell.angle_gamma   90.00
#
_symmetry.space_group_name_H-M   'P 1'
#
loop_
_entity.id
_entity.type
_entity.pdbx_description
1 polymer ?
#
loop_
_entity_poly.entity_id
_entity_poly.type
_entity_poly.pdbx_seq_one_letter_code
_entity_poly.pdbx_strand_id
1 'polypeptide(L)'
;LLLIPAWIVIARRSPATRQVLQSGWYPVILAMSISSIGGLILDMTVSDPDYEGMAVFTPVINGAGGNLVAVQASRMSTFLHYWSAPGDLPLKLTGNCLDVFCSSAVNSKSARVLVILVVPSHLFFLYIVHLMQGGHTAMTPTFIISYLCAAVLQVLILLYVASLMVPWLWRRGLDPDNFSIPYLTALGDLL
;
A
#
# COMPACT_ATOMS: atom_id res chain seq x y z
N LEU A 1 14.18 -0.58 -24.56
CA LEU A 1 15.31 0.25 -24.04
C LEU A 1 15.70 1.38 -25.01
N LEU A 2 15.94 1.13 -26.30
CA LEU A 2 16.36 2.15 -27.29
C LEU A 2 15.43 3.38 -27.44
N LEU A 3 14.12 3.22 -27.21
CA LEU A 3 13.15 4.32 -27.34
C LEU A 3 12.99 5.18 -26.08
N ILE A 4 13.55 4.76 -24.93
CA ILE A 4 13.46 5.49 -23.65
C ILE A 4 13.93 6.94 -23.77
N PRO A 5 15.10 7.25 -24.37
CA PRO A 5 15.53 8.64 -24.52
C PRO A 5 14.56 9.49 -25.35
N ALA A 6 13.93 8.91 -26.39
CA ALA A 6 12.91 9.61 -27.17
C ALA A 6 11.65 9.91 -26.34
N TRP A 7 11.15 8.94 -25.58
CA TRP A 7 10.01 9.14 -24.67
C TRP A 7 10.30 10.15 -23.56
N ILE A 8 11.53 10.15 -23.01
CA ILE A 8 11.96 11.15 -22.03
C ILE A 8 11.93 12.56 -22.64
N VAL A 9 12.41 12.74 -23.86
CA VAL A 9 12.40 14.04 -24.55
C VAL A 9 10.97 14.51 -24.81
N ILE A 10 10.07 13.61 -25.22
CA ILE A 10 8.65 13.92 -25.44
C ILE A 10 7.98 14.29 -24.11
N ALA A 11 8.17 13.48 -23.06
CA ALA A 11 7.59 13.69 -21.73
C ALA A 11 8.06 15.00 -21.09
N ARG A 12 9.33 15.40 -21.30
CA ARG A 12 9.88 16.66 -20.78
C ARG A 12 9.25 17.93 -21.35
N ARG A 13 8.50 17.84 -22.46
CA ARG A 13 7.77 19.00 -23.04
C ARG A 13 6.62 19.46 -22.15
N SER A 14 6.09 18.57 -21.32
CA SER A 14 5.06 18.87 -20.33
C SER A 14 5.70 19.36 -19.02
N PRO A 15 5.38 20.56 -18.51
CA PRO A 15 5.93 21.06 -17.25
C PRO A 15 5.54 20.20 -16.05
N ALA A 16 4.31 19.68 -16.02
CA ALA A 16 3.85 18.77 -14.97
C ALA A 16 4.64 17.45 -14.98
N THR A 17 4.87 16.87 -16.15
CA THR A 17 5.61 15.61 -16.29
C THR A 17 7.11 15.80 -16.07
N ARG A 18 7.67 16.95 -16.43
CA ARG A 18 9.07 17.29 -16.17
C ARG A 18 9.38 17.29 -14.68
N GLN A 19 8.50 17.83 -13.84
CA GLN A 19 8.67 17.85 -12.40
C GLN A 19 8.70 16.44 -11.83
N VAL A 20 7.70 15.61 -12.16
CA VAL A 20 7.63 14.21 -11.73
C VAL A 20 8.83 13.40 -12.21
N LEU A 21 9.31 13.63 -13.44
CA LEU A 21 10.47 12.93 -13.98
C LEU A 21 11.78 13.29 -13.27
N GLN A 22 11.86 14.46 -12.64
CA GLN A 22 13.04 14.89 -11.87
C GLN A 22 12.97 14.44 -10.40
N SER A 23 11.81 14.58 -9.75
CA SER A 23 11.67 14.31 -8.31
C SER A 23 11.16 12.89 -7.99
N GLY A 24 10.53 12.21 -8.94
CA GLY A 24 9.88 10.90 -8.75
C GLY A 24 10.84 9.72 -8.57
N TRP A 25 12.13 9.87 -8.88
CA TRP A 25 13.11 8.80 -8.69
C TRP A 25 13.40 8.51 -7.23
N TYR A 26 13.40 9.54 -6.39
CA TYR A 26 13.69 9.39 -4.97
C TYR A 26 12.70 8.43 -4.27
N PRO A 27 11.37 8.63 -4.37
CA PRO A 27 10.43 7.72 -3.73
C PRO A 27 10.47 6.31 -4.34
N VAL A 28 10.68 6.19 -5.65
CA VAL A 28 10.76 4.88 -6.33
C VAL A 28 11.96 4.06 -5.86
N ILE A 29 13.15 4.66 -5.80
CA ILE A 29 14.38 3.96 -5.38
C ILE A 29 14.28 3.53 -3.92
N LEU A 30 13.76 4.41 -3.05
CA LEU A 30 13.59 4.08 -1.64
C LEU A 30 12.54 2.99 -1.43
N ALA A 31 11.41 3.05 -2.15
CA ALA A 31 10.40 2.01 -2.15
C ALA A 31 10.95 0.66 -2.63
N MET A 32 11.71 0.65 -3.73
CA MET A 32 12.37 -0.56 -4.23
C MET A 32 13.34 -1.16 -3.21
N SER A 33 14.06 -0.31 -2.46
CA SER A 33 14.97 -0.76 -1.42
C SER A 33 14.22 -1.45 -0.27
N ILE A 34 13.11 -0.87 0.19
CA ILE A 34 12.26 -1.46 1.24
C ILE A 34 11.62 -2.77 0.76
N SER A 35 11.04 -2.78 -0.44
CA SER A 35 10.42 -3.98 -1.04
C SER A 35 11.45 -5.10 -1.24
N SER A 36 12.70 -4.76 -1.58
CA SER A 36 13.80 -5.75 -1.68
C SER A 36 14.11 -6.42 -0.34
N ILE A 37 13.98 -5.71 0.78
CA ILE A 37 14.15 -6.32 2.12
C ILE A 37 13.02 -7.31 2.40
N GLY A 38 11.77 -6.95 2.08
CA GLY A 38 10.63 -7.87 2.16
C GLY A 38 10.82 -9.12 1.29
N GLY A 39 11.30 -8.92 0.05
CA GLY A 39 11.66 -10.02 -0.85
C GLY A 39 12.75 -10.93 -0.31
N LEU A 40 13.77 -10.39 0.36
CA LEU A 40 14.83 -11.18 0.99
C LEU A 40 14.30 -12.01 2.18
N ILE A 41 13.40 -11.45 2.99
CA ILE A 41 12.74 -12.17 4.08
C ILE A 41 11.90 -13.32 3.52
N LEU A 42 11.17 -13.06 2.43
CA LEU A 42 10.41 -14.10 1.74
C LEU A 42 11.32 -15.21 1.21
N ASP A 43 12.42 -14.86 0.54
CA ASP A 43 13.39 -15.82 -0.01
C ASP A 43 13.98 -16.72 1.09
N MET A 44 14.34 -16.13 2.23
CA MET A 44 14.82 -16.86 3.41
C MET A 44 13.75 -17.79 3.98
N THR A 45 12.48 -17.37 3.97
CA THR A 45 11.36 -18.16 4.51
C THR A 45 11.01 -19.33 3.59
N VAL A 46 10.95 -19.10 2.27
CA VAL A 46 10.58 -20.10 1.26
C VAL A 46 11.73 -21.11 1.01
N SER A 47 12.96 -20.75 1.37
CA SER A 47 14.11 -21.67 1.35
C SER A 47 13.97 -22.82 2.36
N ASP A 48 13.11 -22.68 3.38
CA ASP A 48 12.76 -23.76 4.29
C ASP A 48 11.63 -24.62 3.68
N PRO A 49 11.83 -25.94 3.50
CA PRO A 49 10.83 -26.83 2.91
C PRO A 49 9.47 -26.81 3.61
N ASP A 50 9.44 -26.51 4.91
CA ASP A 50 8.20 -26.47 5.69
C ASP A 50 7.33 -25.24 5.35
N TYR A 51 7.93 -24.22 4.71
CA TYR A 51 7.28 -22.94 4.38
C TYR A 51 7.27 -22.61 2.88
N GLU A 52 7.68 -23.53 1.99
CA GLU A 52 7.69 -23.30 0.53
C GLU A 52 6.32 -22.85 0.01
N GLY A 53 5.25 -23.42 0.56
CA GLY A 53 3.87 -23.08 0.24
C GLY A 53 3.45 -21.65 0.63
N MET A 54 4.24 -20.92 1.42
CA MET A 54 3.90 -19.55 1.84
C MET A 54 4.02 -18.52 0.71
N ALA A 55 4.89 -18.79 -0.28
CA ALA A 55 5.15 -17.88 -1.40
C ALA A 55 3.89 -17.50 -2.19
N VAL A 56 2.91 -18.40 -2.25
CA VAL A 56 1.68 -18.22 -3.04
C VAL A 56 0.70 -17.25 -2.40
N PHE A 57 0.85 -16.96 -1.11
CA PHE A 57 0.01 -16.03 -0.39
C PHE A 57 0.56 -14.60 -0.41
N THR A 58 1.86 -14.42 -0.62
CA THR A 58 2.50 -13.10 -0.62
C THR A 58 1.91 -12.14 -1.67
N PRO A 59 1.67 -12.55 -2.94
CA PRO A 59 1.03 -11.67 -3.91
C PRO A 59 -0.39 -11.27 -3.51
N VAL A 60 -1.11 -12.14 -2.78
CA VAL A 60 -2.47 -11.88 -2.31
C VAL A 60 -2.48 -10.88 -1.17
N ILE A 61 -1.61 -11.08 -0.16
CA ILE A 61 -1.44 -10.17 0.97
C ILE A 61 -1.00 -8.79 0.49
N ASN A 62 0.12 -8.72 -0.24
CA ASN A 62 0.70 -7.45 -0.68
C ASN A 62 -0.20 -6.76 -1.70
N GLY A 63 -0.79 -7.52 -2.62
CA GLY A 63 -1.71 -7.00 -3.63
C GLY A 63 -2.98 -6.42 -3.01
N ALA A 64 -3.61 -7.14 -2.06
CA ALA A 64 -4.80 -6.63 -1.39
C ALA A 64 -4.46 -5.41 -0.52
N GLY A 65 -3.48 -5.53 0.37
CA GLY A 65 -3.12 -4.45 1.31
C GLY A 65 -2.60 -3.20 0.60
N GLY A 66 -1.66 -3.37 -0.33
CA GLY A 66 -1.07 -2.29 -1.12
C GLY A 66 -2.09 -1.52 -1.96
N ASN A 67 -3.01 -2.21 -2.63
CA ASN A 67 -4.05 -1.56 -3.43
C ASN A 67 -5.07 -0.82 -2.55
N LEU A 68 -5.51 -1.43 -1.45
CA LEU A 68 -6.45 -0.83 -0.50
C LEU A 68 -5.87 0.48 0.05
N VAL A 69 -4.64 0.45 0.54
CA VAL A 69 -4.01 1.63 1.11
C VAL A 69 -3.72 2.70 0.05
N ALA A 70 -3.37 2.31 -1.18
CA ALA A 70 -3.19 3.26 -2.29
C ALA A 70 -4.49 4.02 -2.61
N VAL A 71 -5.64 3.33 -2.65
CA VAL A 71 -6.95 3.97 -2.83
C VAL A 71 -7.23 4.97 -1.71
N GLN A 72 -6.96 4.60 -0.45
CA GLN A 72 -7.16 5.49 0.69
C GLN A 72 -6.22 6.72 0.62
N ALA A 73 -4.94 6.51 0.32
CA ALA A 73 -3.95 7.58 0.21
C ALA A 73 -4.33 8.58 -0.90
N SER A 74 -4.74 8.08 -2.07
CA SER A 74 -5.16 8.92 -3.19
C SER A 74 -6.40 9.75 -2.87
N ARG A 75 -7.37 9.18 -2.14
CA ARG A 75 -8.54 9.93 -1.66
C ARG A 75 -8.18 11.02 -0.67
N MET A 76 -7.25 10.73 0.25
CA MET A 76 -6.73 11.74 1.18
C MET A 76 -6.00 12.86 0.44
N SER A 77 -5.17 12.52 -0.55
CA SER A 77 -4.47 13.49 -1.41
C SER A 77 -5.47 14.39 -2.17
N THR A 78 -6.47 13.78 -2.82
CA THR A 78 -7.52 14.51 -3.55
C THR A 78 -8.30 15.45 -2.64
N PHE A 79 -8.61 15.02 -1.41
CA PHE A 79 -9.27 15.88 -0.42
C PHE A 79 -8.40 17.09 -0.04
N LEU A 80 -7.10 16.89 0.14
CA LEU A 80 -6.16 17.98 0.47
C LEU A 80 -6.01 18.97 -0.69
N HIS A 81 -5.91 18.48 -1.92
CA HIS A 81 -5.89 19.31 -3.13
C HIS A 81 -7.16 20.14 -3.33
N TYR A 82 -8.32 19.62 -2.91
CA TYR A 82 -9.58 20.37 -3.01
C TYR A 82 -9.66 21.49 -1.96
N TRP A 83 -9.14 21.28 -0.76
CA TRP A 83 -9.36 22.17 0.39
C TRP A 83 -8.19 23.12 0.70
N SER A 84 -6.99 22.84 0.22
CA SER A 84 -5.79 23.60 0.59
C SER A 84 -4.76 23.63 -0.53
N ALA A 85 -3.84 24.59 -0.48
CA ALA A 85 -2.63 24.55 -1.27
C ALA A 85 -1.57 23.67 -0.58
N PRO A 86 -0.66 23.01 -1.32
CA PRO A 86 0.47 22.29 -0.73
C PRO A 86 1.27 23.20 0.21
N GLY A 87 1.58 22.71 1.41
CA GLY A 87 2.26 23.48 2.47
C GLY A 87 1.34 24.24 3.43
N ASP A 88 0.11 24.60 3.01
CA ASP A 88 -0.87 25.30 3.85
C ASP A 88 -1.83 24.30 4.52
N LEU A 89 -1.33 23.57 5.53
CA LEU A 89 -2.19 22.69 6.31
C LEU A 89 -2.57 23.35 7.64
N PRO A 90 -3.86 23.65 7.91
CA PRO A 90 -4.26 24.02 9.26
C PRO A 90 -3.96 22.86 10.20
N LEU A 91 -3.30 23.16 11.33
CA LEU A 91 -2.79 22.23 12.35
C LEU A 91 -3.83 21.20 12.87
N LYS A 92 -5.11 21.44 12.58
CA LYS A 92 -6.30 20.72 13.08
C LYS A 92 -6.63 19.39 12.38
N LEU A 93 -5.94 19.02 11.29
CA LEU A 93 -6.10 17.70 10.65
C LEU A 93 -5.23 16.59 11.28
N THR A 94 -4.47 16.89 12.34
CA THR A 94 -3.75 15.88 13.12
C THR A 94 -4.72 15.22 14.11
N GLY A 95 -5.67 14.44 13.59
CA GLY A 95 -6.55 13.61 14.43
C GLY A 95 -5.76 12.49 15.10
N ASN A 96 -6.13 12.13 16.33
CA ASN A 96 -5.51 11.01 17.07
C ASN A 96 -5.67 9.67 16.32
N CYS A 97 -4.89 8.67 16.73
CA CYS A 97 -4.89 7.30 16.18
C CYS A 97 -6.29 6.69 15.92
N LEU A 98 -7.26 6.98 16.80
CA LEU A 98 -8.63 6.48 16.68
C LEU A 98 -9.49 7.28 15.69
N ASP A 99 -9.12 8.51 15.34
CA ASP A 99 -9.93 9.36 14.45
C ASP A 99 -9.90 8.83 13.00
N VAL A 100 -8.84 8.12 12.62
CA VAL A 100 -8.70 7.45 11.32
C VAL A 100 -9.80 6.41 11.08
N PHE A 101 -10.26 5.73 12.13
CA PHE A 101 -11.23 4.62 12.03
C PHE A 101 -12.58 4.91 12.72
N CYS A 102 -12.60 5.81 13.71
CA CYS A 102 -13.78 6.10 14.54
C CYS A 102 -14.39 7.48 14.26
N SER A 103 -13.74 8.36 13.48
CA SER A 103 -14.34 9.65 13.13
C SER A 103 -15.57 9.49 12.23
N SER A 104 -16.49 10.45 12.27
CA SER A 104 -17.59 10.52 11.29
C SER A 104 -17.13 11.03 9.91
N ALA A 105 -15.87 11.46 9.81
CA ALA A 105 -15.25 11.94 8.58
C ALA A 105 -15.30 10.89 7.44
N VAL A 106 -15.42 11.38 6.21
CA VAL A 106 -15.52 10.57 4.99
C VAL A 106 -14.35 9.59 4.84
N ASN A 107 -13.16 9.99 5.28
CA ASN A 107 -11.94 9.17 5.26
C ASN A 107 -12.04 7.95 6.21
N SER A 108 -12.72 8.10 7.35
CA SER A 108 -12.94 7.02 8.33
C SER A 108 -14.04 6.04 7.90
N LYS A 109 -15.10 6.51 7.24
CA LYS A 109 -16.08 5.60 6.61
C LYS A 109 -15.43 4.73 5.55
N SER A 110 -14.50 5.31 4.80
CA SER A 110 -13.78 4.62 3.74
C SER A 110 -12.82 3.57 4.30
N ALA A 111 -12.00 3.94 5.30
CA ALA A 111 -11.13 3.00 5.99
C ALA A 111 -11.90 1.80 6.56
N ARG A 112 -13.09 2.02 7.16
CA ARG A 112 -13.95 0.94 7.67
C ARG A 112 -14.46 0.01 6.55
N VAL A 113 -14.90 0.56 5.43
CA VAL A 113 -15.32 -0.24 4.27
C VAL A 113 -14.16 -1.07 3.74
N LEU A 114 -12.96 -0.49 3.65
CA LEU A 114 -11.76 -1.20 3.21
C LEU A 114 -11.43 -2.36 4.16
N VAL A 115 -11.45 -2.15 5.48
CA VAL A 115 -11.23 -3.21 6.48
C VAL A 115 -12.28 -4.31 6.38
N ILE A 116 -13.56 -3.97 6.18
CA ILE A 116 -14.63 -4.95 5.98
C ILE A 116 -14.39 -5.77 4.70
N LEU A 117 -13.81 -5.18 3.65
CA LEU A 117 -13.53 -5.85 2.39
C LEU A 117 -12.32 -6.81 2.46
N VAL A 118 -11.44 -6.66 3.45
CA VAL A 118 -10.25 -7.53 3.65
C VAL A 118 -10.68 -8.98 3.80
N VAL A 119 -11.56 -9.29 4.75
CA VAL A 119 -11.97 -10.68 5.02
C VAL A 119 -12.59 -11.39 3.81
N PRO A 120 -13.64 -10.86 3.15
CA PRO A 120 -14.24 -11.54 2.00
C PRO A 120 -13.29 -11.62 0.79
N SER A 121 -12.46 -10.61 0.55
CA SER A 121 -11.49 -10.66 -0.56
C SER A 121 -10.44 -11.73 -0.33
N HIS A 122 -9.87 -11.83 0.88
CA HIS A 122 -8.91 -12.87 1.21
C HIS A 122 -9.52 -14.27 1.20
N LEU A 123 -10.74 -14.45 1.71
CA LEU A 123 -11.43 -15.74 1.62
C LEU A 123 -11.65 -16.17 0.17
N PHE A 124 -12.02 -15.24 -0.70
CA PHE A 124 -12.15 -15.50 -2.14
C PHE A 124 -10.81 -15.95 -2.75
N PHE A 125 -9.72 -15.25 -2.47
CA PHE A 125 -8.40 -15.62 -3.00
C PHE A 125 -7.89 -16.96 -2.44
N LEU A 126 -8.08 -17.22 -1.14
CA LEU A 126 -7.74 -18.51 -0.53
C LEU A 126 -8.51 -19.66 -1.20
N TYR A 127 -9.78 -19.44 -1.53
CA TYR A 127 -10.58 -20.42 -2.26
C TYR A 127 -10.00 -20.71 -3.65
N ILE A 128 -9.58 -19.67 -4.39
CA ILE A 128 -8.92 -19.86 -5.70
C ILE A 128 -7.58 -20.61 -5.55
N VAL A 129 -6.75 -20.26 -4.57
CA VAL A 129 -5.48 -20.95 -4.30
C VAL A 129 -5.72 -22.42 -3.99
N HIS A 130 -6.73 -22.73 -3.17
CA HIS A 130 -7.11 -24.10 -2.85
C HIS A 130 -7.50 -24.91 -4.10
N LEU A 131 -8.25 -24.32 -5.03
CA LEU A 131 -8.60 -24.94 -6.31
C LEU A 131 -7.38 -25.15 -7.21
N MET A 132 -6.46 -24.19 -7.28
CA MET A 132 -5.31 -24.24 -8.19
C MET A 132 -4.21 -25.22 -7.74
N GLN A 133 -4.00 -25.39 -6.43
CA GLN A 133 -2.95 -26.28 -5.89
C GLN A 133 -3.42 -27.71 -5.63
N GLY A 134 -4.65 -28.05 -6.02
CA GLY A 134 -5.18 -29.42 -5.92
C GLY A 134 -5.18 -29.97 -4.50
N GLY A 135 -5.32 -29.12 -3.47
CA GLY A 135 -5.39 -29.55 -2.07
C GLY A 135 -4.08 -29.98 -1.40
N HIS A 136 -2.92 -29.81 -2.04
CA HIS A 136 -1.62 -30.20 -1.44
C HIS A 136 -1.13 -29.25 -0.34
N THR A 137 -1.69 -28.04 -0.24
CA THR A 137 -1.54 -27.17 0.94
C THR A 137 -2.57 -27.51 2.00
N ALA A 138 -2.10 -27.86 3.20
CA ALA A 138 -2.94 -28.08 4.38
C ALA A 138 -3.58 -26.76 4.84
N MET A 139 -4.70 -26.37 4.20
CA MET A 139 -5.53 -25.23 4.57
C MET A 139 -6.31 -25.53 5.87
N THR A 140 -5.58 -25.68 6.97
CA THR A 140 -6.19 -25.95 8.27
C THR A 140 -7.01 -24.72 8.72
N PRO A 141 -8.11 -24.92 9.48
CA PRO A 141 -8.85 -23.80 10.05
C PRO A 141 -7.97 -22.86 10.87
N THR A 142 -6.98 -23.39 11.60
CA THR A 142 -6.01 -22.61 12.35
C THR A 142 -5.19 -21.70 11.45
N PHE A 143 -4.67 -22.22 10.33
CA PHE A 143 -3.92 -21.43 9.35
C PHE A 143 -4.77 -20.31 8.75
N ILE A 144 -6.02 -20.61 8.37
CA ILE A 144 -6.94 -19.61 7.80
C ILE A 144 -7.20 -18.48 8.80
N ILE A 145 -7.45 -18.80 10.08
CA ILE A 145 -7.68 -17.80 11.12
C ILE A 145 -6.42 -16.94 11.34
N SER A 146 -5.24 -17.55 11.48
CA SER A 146 -4.00 -16.80 11.65
C SER A 146 -3.67 -15.91 10.45
N TYR A 147 -3.90 -16.44 9.23
CA TYR A 147 -3.71 -15.72 7.98
C TYR A 147 -4.63 -14.49 7.89
N LEU A 148 -5.92 -14.66 8.20
CA LEU A 148 -6.88 -13.56 8.18
C LEU A 148 -6.55 -12.50 9.25
N CYS A 149 -6.12 -12.93 10.44
CA CYS A 149 -5.65 -12.01 11.47
C CYS A 149 -4.44 -11.20 11.00
N ALA A 150 -3.45 -11.84 10.36
CA ALA A 150 -2.27 -11.18 9.82
C ALA A 150 -2.65 -10.19 8.71
N ALA A 151 -3.50 -10.59 7.76
CA ALA A 151 -3.97 -9.74 6.67
C ALA A 151 -4.73 -8.50 7.17
N VAL A 152 -5.63 -8.67 8.15
CA VAL A 152 -6.33 -7.54 8.78
C VAL A 152 -5.35 -6.63 9.51
N LEU A 153 -4.42 -7.20 10.28
CA LEU A 153 -3.40 -6.42 10.99
C LEU A 153 -2.52 -5.61 10.04
N GLN A 154 -2.07 -6.22 8.95
CA GLN A 154 -1.27 -5.57 7.91
C GLN A 154 -2.02 -4.35 7.33
N VAL A 155 -3.28 -4.52 6.93
CA VAL A 155 -4.10 -3.43 6.37
C VAL A 155 -4.33 -2.33 7.41
N LEU A 156 -4.55 -2.67 8.69
CA LEU A 156 -4.69 -1.68 9.76
C LEU A 156 -3.42 -0.84 9.92
N ILE A 157 -2.24 -1.48 9.93
CA ILE A 157 -0.95 -0.79 9.99
C ILE A 157 -0.77 0.13 8.77
N LEU A 158 -1.05 -0.36 7.57
CA LEU A 158 -0.91 0.41 6.34
C LEU A 158 -1.83 1.64 6.31
N LEU A 159 -3.11 1.47 6.66
CA LEU A 159 -4.07 2.60 6.74
C LEU A 159 -3.65 3.61 7.81
N TYR A 160 -3.10 3.14 8.93
CA TYR A 160 -2.56 4.02 9.97
C TYR A 160 -1.36 4.83 9.44
N VAL A 161 -0.37 4.18 8.81
CA VAL A 161 0.78 4.89 8.24
C VAL A 161 0.35 5.87 7.16
N ALA A 162 -0.61 5.52 6.30
CA ALA A 162 -1.16 6.42 5.29
C ALA A 162 -1.77 7.68 5.93
N SER A 163 -2.50 7.51 7.04
CA SER A 163 -3.15 8.61 7.75
C SER A 163 -2.17 9.65 8.31
N LEU A 164 -0.96 9.22 8.66
CA LEU A 164 0.11 10.09 9.16
C LEU A 164 0.94 10.66 8.01
N MET A 165 1.28 9.82 7.04
CA MET A 165 2.23 10.15 6.00
C MET A 165 1.65 11.14 4.98
N VAL A 166 0.38 11.00 4.59
CA VAL A 166 -0.25 11.89 3.59
C VAL A 166 -0.28 13.35 4.08
N PRO A 167 -0.80 13.67 5.29
CA PRO A 167 -0.73 15.03 5.82
C PRO A 167 0.70 15.53 6.07
N TRP A 168 1.62 14.64 6.44
CA TRP A 168 3.03 15.00 6.65
C TRP A 168 3.72 15.40 5.35
N LEU A 169 3.51 14.65 4.27
CA LEU A 169 4.02 14.98 2.93
C LEU A 169 3.43 16.31 2.46
N TRP A 170 2.12 16.50 2.66
CA TRP A 170 1.42 17.73 2.31
C TRP A 170 2.00 18.97 3.00
N ARG A 171 2.30 18.88 4.30
CA ARG A 171 2.95 19.97 5.06
C ARG A 171 4.32 20.33 4.53
N ARG A 172 5.02 19.38 3.88
CA ARG A 172 6.32 19.61 3.25
C ARG A 172 6.20 20.13 1.81
N GLY A 173 4.99 20.40 1.33
CA GLY A 173 4.74 20.79 -0.06
C GLY A 173 5.03 19.66 -1.05
N LEU A 174 5.10 18.42 -0.58
CA LEU A 174 5.28 17.25 -1.43
C LEU A 174 3.91 16.68 -1.78
N ASP A 175 3.70 16.41 -3.07
CA ASP A 175 2.49 15.77 -3.57
C ASP A 175 2.39 14.33 -3.03
N PRO A 176 1.41 14.02 -2.16
CA PRO A 176 1.29 12.70 -1.58
C PRO A 176 1.06 11.61 -2.62
N ASP A 177 0.46 11.88 -3.78
CA ASP A 177 0.23 10.85 -4.79
C ASP A 177 1.54 10.32 -5.40
N ASN A 178 2.56 11.18 -5.49
CA ASN A 178 3.87 10.80 -6.03
C ASN A 178 4.77 10.08 -5.02
N PHE A 179 4.57 10.32 -3.71
CA PHE A 179 5.47 9.83 -2.66
C PHE A 179 4.83 8.78 -1.75
N SER A 180 3.56 8.96 -1.37
CA SER A 180 2.92 8.10 -0.37
C SER A 180 2.63 6.70 -0.90
N ILE A 181 2.13 6.57 -2.13
CA ILE A 181 1.73 5.28 -2.70
C ILE A 181 2.92 4.33 -2.81
N PRO A 182 4.07 4.70 -3.42
CA PRO A 182 5.24 3.83 -3.48
C PRO A 182 5.72 3.37 -2.10
N TYR A 183 5.73 4.27 -1.11
CA TYR A 183 6.16 3.93 0.25
C TYR A 183 5.19 3.00 0.97
N LEU A 184 3.89 3.20 0.82
CA LEU A 184 2.88 2.36 1.46
C LEU A 184 2.84 0.97 0.84
N THR A 185 2.98 0.86 -0.48
CA THR A 185 3.07 -0.44 -1.15
C THR A 185 4.34 -1.18 -0.75
N ALA A 186 5.50 -0.51 -0.73
CA ALA A 186 6.75 -1.14 -0.30
C ALA A 186 6.74 -1.52 1.18
N LEU A 187 6.11 -0.72 2.04
CA LEU A 187 5.88 -1.10 3.43
C LEU A 187 4.95 -2.32 3.53
N GLY A 188 3.93 -2.41 2.67
CA GLY A 188 3.07 -3.58 2.56
C GLY A 188 3.82 -4.83 2.14
N ASP A 189 4.83 -4.69 1.27
CA ASP A 189 5.70 -5.81 0.89
C ASP A 189 6.59 -6.31 2.02
N LEU A 190 6.94 -5.42 2.97
CA LEU A 190 7.79 -5.73 4.12
C LEU A 190 7.01 -6.34 5.30
N LEU A 191 5.75 -5.93 5.47
CA LEU A 191 4.86 -6.36 6.56
C LEU A 191 4.20 -7.71 6.28
#